data_AF-A0AAV8VA87-F1
#
_entry.id   AF-A0AAV8VA87-F1
#
_cell.length_a   1.000
_cell.length_b   1.000
_cell.length_c   1.000
_cell.angle_alpha   90.00
_cell.angle_beta   90.00
_cell.angle_gamma   90.00
#
_symmetry.space_group_name_H-M   'P 1'
#
loop_
_entity.id
_entity.type
_entity.pdbx_description
1 polymer ?
#
loop_
_entity_poly.entity_id
_entity_poly.type
_entity_poly.pdbx_seq_one_letter_code
_entity_poly.pdbx_strand_id
1 'polypeptide(L)'
;MPFNLLDASKGKESEFANVNLDLSIKNRWLDLRTLHSQKIKTPKLIGTASEGGANCFQVKYFKKDAYLAQSPQLYKQMAVIGGLKRVYEIGHVYRAEESNPNRYLSEFVGLDLEMEINSSYEEKIEEECKEELQFIKNYKEFDLPVLEDSPVIYTYEECVNFLKEENILVNPLEDFNKSQEKELVTKNSFTF
;
A
#
# COMPACT_ATOMS: atom_id res chain seq x y z
N MET A 1 -19.85 -8.08 -5.85
CA MET A 1 -18.91 -8.19 -6.98
C MET A 1 -19.42 -7.44 -8.20
N PRO A 2 -18.73 -6.36 -8.57
CA PRO A 2 -19.03 -5.49 -9.72
C PRO A 2 -18.76 -6.16 -11.09
N PHE A 3 -17.90 -7.18 -11.13
CA PHE A 3 -17.68 -8.08 -12.26
C PHE A 3 -17.06 -9.40 -11.78
N ASN A 4 -17.04 -10.43 -12.63
CA ASN A 4 -16.35 -11.67 -12.32
C ASN A 4 -14.86 -11.61 -12.74
N LEU A 5 -13.99 -12.30 -11.99
CA LEU A 5 -12.54 -12.30 -12.24
C LEU A 5 -12.16 -12.87 -13.62
N LEU A 6 -13.01 -13.72 -14.21
CA LEU A 6 -12.79 -14.31 -15.52
C LEU A 6 -12.95 -13.27 -16.64
N ASP A 7 -13.89 -12.35 -16.51
CA ASP A 7 -14.23 -11.31 -17.48
C ASP A 7 -13.27 -10.12 -17.40
N ALA A 8 -12.79 -9.78 -16.21
CA ALA A 8 -11.71 -8.79 -16.04
C ALA A 8 -10.33 -9.33 -16.45
N SER A 9 -10.22 -10.64 -16.67
CA SER A 9 -9.00 -11.29 -17.14
C SER A 9 -8.95 -11.50 -18.66
N LYS A 10 -9.99 -11.12 -19.41
CA LYS A 10 -10.04 -11.28 -20.87
C LYS A 10 -9.42 -10.06 -21.57
N GLY A 11 -8.58 -10.33 -22.57
CA GLY A 11 -7.99 -9.29 -23.42
C GLY A 11 -9.02 -8.59 -24.30
N LYS A 12 -8.69 -7.38 -24.80
CA LYS A 12 -9.59 -6.53 -25.61
C LYS A 12 -10.17 -7.19 -26.87
N GLU A 13 -9.65 -8.34 -27.30
CA GLU A 13 -10.05 -9.08 -28.50
C GLU A 13 -11.09 -10.20 -28.24
N SER A 14 -11.58 -10.36 -27.00
CA SER A 14 -12.57 -11.41 -26.70
C SER A 14 -13.99 -11.03 -27.13
N GLU A 15 -14.74 -11.96 -27.74
CA GLU A 15 -16.15 -11.82 -28.16
C GLU A 15 -17.16 -11.75 -26.99
N PHE A 16 -16.70 -11.88 -25.74
CA PHE A 16 -17.54 -11.84 -24.53
C PHE A 16 -17.43 -10.48 -23.83
N ALA A 17 -18.36 -10.19 -22.91
CA ALA A 17 -18.41 -8.95 -22.16
C ALA A 17 -17.06 -8.64 -21.49
N ASN A 18 -16.36 -7.64 -22.02
CA ASN A 18 -15.12 -7.12 -21.43
C ASN A 18 -15.47 -6.07 -20.39
N VAL A 19 -14.81 -6.10 -19.24
CA VAL A 19 -14.94 -5.05 -18.24
C VAL A 19 -14.36 -3.77 -18.84
N ASN A 20 -15.18 -2.72 -18.96
CA ASN A 20 -14.71 -1.42 -19.46
C ASN A 20 -13.59 -0.91 -18.53
N LEU A 21 -12.59 -0.24 -19.11
CA LEU A 21 -11.46 0.35 -18.41
C LEU A 21 -11.92 1.19 -17.21
N ASP A 22 -13.02 1.94 -17.35
CA ASP A 22 -13.59 2.74 -16.26
C ASP A 22 -14.10 1.88 -15.09
N LEU A 23 -14.68 0.69 -15.36
CA LEU A 23 -15.08 -0.25 -14.31
C LEU A 23 -13.87 -0.94 -13.66
N SER A 24 -12.82 -1.22 -14.44
CA SER A 24 -11.56 -1.80 -13.96
C SER A 24 -10.80 -0.84 -13.05
N ILE A 25 -10.80 0.45 -13.41
CA ILE A 25 -10.19 1.54 -12.62
C ILE A 25 -10.98 1.73 -11.33
N LYS A 26 -12.32 1.78 -11.38
CA LYS A 26 -13.17 1.96 -10.20
C LYS A 26 -13.13 0.80 -9.19
N ASN A 27 -12.76 -0.40 -9.62
CA ASN A 27 -12.68 -1.59 -8.75
C ASN A 27 -11.27 -2.17 -8.75
N ARG A 28 -10.27 -1.29 -8.62
CA ARG A 28 -8.84 -1.58 -8.83
C ARG A 28 -8.29 -2.65 -7.89
N TRP A 29 -8.83 -2.75 -6.68
CA TRP A 29 -8.50 -3.79 -5.69
C TRP A 29 -8.92 -5.20 -6.16
N LEU A 30 -10.02 -5.31 -6.91
CA LEU A 30 -10.48 -6.55 -7.54
C LEU A 30 -9.70 -6.81 -8.84
N ASP A 31 -9.33 -5.75 -9.57
CA ASP A 31 -8.45 -5.81 -10.76
C ASP A 31 -7.03 -6.31 -10.43
N LEU A 32 -6.51 -5.97 -9.25
CA LEU A 32 -5.23 -6.48 -8.77
C LEU A 32 -5.24 -7.99 -8.46
N ARG A 33 -6.45 -8.58 -8.31
CA ARG A 33 -6.68 -10.03 -8.18
C ARG A 33 -7.02 -10.70 -9.52
N THR A 34 -7.08 -9.94 -10.62
CA THR A 34 -7.27 -10.51 -11.96
C THR A 34 -6.01 -11.20 -12.46
N LEU A 35 -6.15 -12.03 -13.49
CA LEU A 35 -5.04 -12.75 -14.13
C LEU A 35 -3.94 -11.84 -14.71
N HIS A 36 -4.14 -10.52 -14.73
CA HIS A 36 -3.17 -9.55 -15.26
C HIS A 36 -2.11 -9.08 -14.26
N SER A 37 -2.30 -9.33 -12.96
CA SER A 37 -1.31 -9.00 -11.93
C SER A 37 -0.36 -10.16 -11.68
N GLN A 38 0.94 -9.90 -11.80
CA GLN A 38 1.96 -10.94 -11.70
C GLN A 38 2.54 -11.01 -10.29
N LYS A 39 2.41 -12.18 -9.66
CA LYS A 39 3.10 -12.45 -8.40
C LYS A 39 4.59 -12.56 -8.66
N ILE A 40 5.38 -11.73 -8.00
CA ILE A 40 6.85 -11.81 -8.05
C ILE A 40 7.40 -12.33 -6.72
N LYS A 41 8.66 -12.79 -6.75
CA LYS A 41 9.44 -13.15 -5.57
C LYS A 41 10.77 -12.45 -5.67
N THR A 42 11.06 -11.58 -4.71
CA THR A 42 12.27 -10.78 -4.72
C THR A 42 13.26 -11.29 -3.68
N PRO A 43 14.57 -11.19 -3.92
CA PRO A 43 15.57 -11.61 -2.95
C PRO A 43 15.48 -10.75 -1.69
N LYS A 44 15.60 -11.39 -0.52
CA LYS A 44 15.62 -10.71 0.78
C LYS A 44 17.01 -10.42 1.31
N LEU A 45 18.04 -10.99 0.69
CA LEU A 45 19.44 -10.66 0.94
C LEU A 45 19.93 -9.72 -0.16
N ILE A 46 20.36 -8.53 0.24
CA ILE A 46 20.84 -7.47 -0.65
C ILE A 46 22.28 -7.11 -0.31
N GLY A 47 23.04 -6.67 -1.32
CA GLY A 47 24.48 -6.41 -1.17
C GLY A 47 24.82 -5.10 -0.43
N THR A 48 23.85 -4.21 -0.27
CA THR A 48 23.98 -2.93 0.43
C THR A 48 22.69 -2.64 1.17
N ALA A 49 22.74 -1.81 2.21
CA ALA A 49 21.52 -1.25 2.82
C ALA A 49 20.71 -0.51 1.74
N SER A 50 19.40 -0.76 1.68
CA SER A 50 18.51 -0.20 0.66
C SER A 50 18.24 1.30 0.84
N GLU A 51 18.40 1.83 2.05
CA GLU A 51 18.18 3.25 2.39
C GLU A 51 19.35 3.75 3.25
N GLY A 52 20.06 4.78 2.79
CA GLY A 52 21.17 5.36 3.54
C GLY A 52 20.65 6.05 4.81
N GLY A 53 21.09 5.59 5.99
CA GLY A 53 20.72 6.18 7.28
C GLY A 53 19.69 5.38 8.10
N ALA A 54 19.09 4.33 7.52
CA ALA A 54 18.19 3.44 8.25
C ALA A 54 18.96 2.27 8.89
N ASN A 55 18.57 1.87 10.11
CA ASN A 55 19.08 0.64 10.70
C ASN A 55 18.66 -0.56 9.84
N CYS A 56 19.63 -1.41 9.47
CA CYS A 56 19.40 -2.62 8.68
C CYS A 56 19.98 -3.84 9.40
N PHE A 57 19.35 -5.00 9.25
CA PHE A 57 19.94 -6.25 9.73
C PHE A 57 21.08 -6.66 8.81
N GLN A 58 22.30 -6.64 9.34
CA GLN A 58 23.49 -7.13 8.66
C GLN A 58 23.66 -8.63 8.89
N VAL A 59 23.94 -9.37 7.82
CA VAL A 59 24.17 -10.82 7.82
C VAL A 59 25.54 -11.09 7.22
N LYS A 60 26.36 -11.91 7.90
CA LYS A 60 27.62 -12.40 7.34
C LYS A 60 27.31 -13.39 6.22
N TYR A 61 27.66 -13.02 4.99
CA TYR A 61 27.45 -13.82 3.79
C TYR A 61 28.80 -14.28 3.22
N PHE A 62 29.27 -15.43 3.71
CA PHE A 62 30.61 -15.95 3.46
C PHE A 62 31.70 -14.95 3.87
N LYS A 63 32.50 -14.48 2.90
CA LYS A 63 33.59 -13.50 3.11
C LYS A 63 33.11 -12.05 2.94
N LYS A 64 31.82 -11.82 2.77
CA LYS A 64 31.22 -10.50 2.52
C LYS A 64 30.08 -10.25 3.50
N ASP A 65 29.67 -9.00 3.58
CA ASP A 65 28.46 -8.60 4.28
C ASP A 65 27.29 -8.54 3.30
N ALA A 66 26.11 -8.92 3.79
CA ALA A 66 24.83 -8.74 3.13
C ALA A 66 23.84 -8.16 4.14
N TYR A 67 22.69 -7.70 3.65
CA TYR A 67 21.68 -7.05 4.47
C TYR A 67 20.31 -7.64 4.17
N LEU A 68 19.43 -7.68 5.17
CA LEU A 68 18.03 -8.02 4.94
C LEU A 68 17.28 -6.82 4.35
N ALA A 69 16.53 -7.04 3.28
CA ALA A 69 15.77 -6.00 2.59
C ALA A 69 14.60 -5.51 3.47
N GLN A 70 14.48 -4.18 3.61
CA GLN A 70 13.41 -3.55 4.41
C GLN A 70 12.09 -3.37 3.65
N SER A 71 12.12 -3.53 2.33
CA SER A 71 10.95 -3.62 1.46
C SER A 71 11.39 -4.19 0.11
N PRO A 72 10.49 -4.78 -0.69
CA PRO A 72 10.78 -5.19 -2.05
C PRO A 72 10.71 -4.03 -3.06
N GLN A 73 10.70 -2.77 -2.59
CA GLN A 73 10.34 -1.61 -3.40
C GLN A 73 11.19 -1.47 -4.67
N LEU A 74 12.51 -1.52 -4.54
CA LEU A 74 13.42 -1.41 -5.69
C LEU A 74 13.17 -2.53 -6.71
N TYR A 75 12.99 -3.76 -6.26
CA TYR A 75 12.80 -4.91 -7.14
C TYR A 75 11.45 -4.88 -7.85
N LYS A 76 10.38 -4.44 -7.19
CA LYS A 76 9.08 -4.25 -7.83
C LYS A 76 9.14 -3.17 -8.90
N GLN A 77 9.80 -2.04 -8.63
CA GLN A 77 10.00 -0.99 -9.62
C GLN A 77 10.83 -1.48 -10.82
N MET A 78 11.91 -2.22 -10.57
CA MET A 78 12.69 -2.86 -11.64
C MET A 78 11.86 -3.84 -12.47
N ALA A 79 10.94 -4.58 -11.84
CA ALA A 79 10.05 -5.50 -12.52
C ALA A 79 9.09 -4.76 -13.48
N VAL A 80 8.52 -3.63 -13.04
CA VAL A 80 7.67 -2.77 -13.88
C VAL A 80 8.48 -2.17 -15.04
N ILE A 81 9.68 -1.65 -14.77
CA ILE A 81 10.61 -1.16 -15.81
C ILE A 81 10.98 -2.28 -16.79
N GLY A 82 11.10 -3.52 -16.30
CA GLY A 82 11.35 -4.72 -17.09
C GLY A 82 10.16 -5.19 -17.93
N GLY A 83 9.03 -4.46 -17.92
CA GLY A 83 7.85 -4.73 -18.73
C GLY A 83 6.71 -5.45 -17.98
N LEU A 84 6.88 -5.77 -16.70
CA LEU A 84 5.79 -6.34 -15.89
C LEU A 84 4.86 -5.23 -15.41
N LYS A 85 3.85 -4.90 -16.22
CA LYS A 85 2.94 -3.75 -16.00
C LYS A 85 2.29 -3.68 -14.62
N ARG A 86 2.06 -4.83 -13.98
CA ARG A 86 1.44 -4.94 -12.65
C ARG A 86 2.08 -6.09 -11.91
N VAL A 87 2.65 -5.80 -10.74
CA VAL A 87 3.28 -6.80 -9.89
C VAL A 87 2.82 -6.66 -8.46
N TYR A 88 2.75 -7.79 -7.76
CA TYR A 88 2.57 -7.82 -6.33
C TYR A 88 3.47 -8.86 -5.69
N GLU A 89 3.79 -8.64 -4.41
CA GLU A 89 4.54 -9.58 -3.60
C GLU A 89 3.89 -9.71 -2.21
N ILE A 90 3.79 -10.96 -1.75
CA ILE A 90 3.49 -11.28 -0.35
C ILE A 90 4.73 -11.98 0.18
N GLY A 91 5.42 -11.35 1.12
CA GLY A 91 6.71 -11.84 1.60
C GLY A 91 7.20 -11.18 2.87
N HIS A 92 8.29 -11.70 3.41
CA HIS A 92 8.88 -11.19 4.64
C HIS A 92 9.54 -9.82 4.42
N VAL A 93 9.31 -8.94 5.39
CA VAL A 93 9.85 -7.59 5.49
C VAL A 93 10.52 -7.43 6.86
N TYR A 94 11.68 -6.76 6.88
CA TYR A 94 12.50 -6.64 8.08
C TYR A 94 12.74 -5.19 8.46
N ARG A 95 12.53 -4.83 9.73
CA ARG A 95 12.78 -3.49 10.27
C ARG A 95 13.74 -3.61 11.46
N ALA A 96 14.94 -3.05 11.33
CA ALA A 96 15.95 -3.11 12.40
C ALA A 96 15.86 -1.90 13.36
N GLU A 97 14.63 -1.46 13.64
CA GLU A 97 14.38 -0.43 14.64
C GLU A 97 14.26 -1.08 16.02
N GLU A 98 14.97 -0.53 17.01
CA GLU A 98 14.72 -0.85 18.42
C GLU A 98 13.48 -0.05 18.87
N SER A 99 12.28 -0.52 18.55
CA SER A 99 11.05 0.23 18.85
C SER A 99 9.89 -0.60 19.40
N ASN A 100 9.03 0.12 20.13
CA ASN A 100 7.93 -0.23 21.03
C ASN A 100 7.21 -1.60 20.78
N PRO A 101 7.17 -2.53 21.77
CA PRO A 101 6.74 -3.93 21.59
C PRO A 101 5.27 -4.12 21.20
N ASN A 102 4.41 -3.11 21.38
CA ASN A 102 2.97 -3.26 21.17
C ASN A 102 2.50 -2.98 19.73
N ARG A 103 3.36 -2.45 18.85
CA ARG A 103 2.97 -2.05 17.48
C ARG A 103 4.02 -2.34 16.41
N TYR A 104 5.26 -2.62 16.78
CA TYR A 104 6.34 -2.84 15.84
C TYR A 104 6.85 -4.27 15.94
N LEU A 105 7.01 -4.90 14.78
CA LEU A 105 7.66 -6.19 14.65
C LEU A 105 8.92 -6.00 13.81
N SER A 106 10.03 -6.59 14.25
CA SER A 106 11.27 -6.60 13.47
C SER A 106 11.17 -7.45 12.20
N GLU A 107 10.23 -8.38 12.16
CA GLU A 107 9.89 -9.22 11.02
C GLU A 107 8.36 -9.33 10.89
N PHE A 108 7.83 -9.08 9.70
CA PHE A 108 6.41 -9.25 9.39
C PHE A 108 6.20 -9.62 7.92
N VAL A 109 4.98 -10.02 7.57
CA VAL A 109 4.59 -10.29 6.19
C VAL A 109 4.02 -9.01 5.59
N GLY A 110 4.69 -8.47 4.58
CA GLY A 110 4.21 -7.35 3.78
C GLY A 110 3.37 -7.81 2.60
N LEU A 111 2.34 -7.02 2.28
CA LEU A 111 1.64 -7.05 1.00
C LEU A 111 2.06 -5.81 0.23
N ASP A 112 2.74 -6.03 -0.88
CA ASP A 112 3.46 -5.00 -1.62
C ASP A 112 2.99 -5.00 -3.07
N LEU A 113 2.60 -3.84 -3.59
CA LEU A 113 2.09 -3.70 -4.96
C LEU A 113 2.90 -2.65 -5.73
N GLU A 114 2.98 -2.80 -7.05
CA GLU A 114 3.54 -1.81 -7.97
C GLU A 114 2.91 -1.95 -9.36
N MET A 115 2.70 -0.84 -10.07
CA MET A 115 2.09 -0.86 -11.39
C MET A 115 2.54 0.30 -12.27
N GLU A 116 2.43 0.10 -13.59
CA GLU A 116 2.51 1.13 -14.62
C GLU A 116 1.33 2.10 -14.46
N ILE A 117 1.63 3.40 -14.49
CA ILE A 117 0.64 4.49 -14.49
C ILE A 117 0.59 5.11 -15.90
N ASN A 118 -0.59 5.54 -16.34
CA ASN A 118 -0.73 6.14 -17.66
C ASN A 118 -0.55 7.66 -17.61
N SER A 119 -1.21 8.34 -16.68
CA SER A 119 -1.33 9.80 -16.69
C SER A 119 -1.10 10.47 -15.33
N SER A 120 -1.60 9.90 -14.24
CA SER A 120 -1.47 10.47 -12.89
C SER A 120 -1.24 9.41 -11.83
N TYR A 121 -0.58 9.79 -10.73
CA TYR A 121 -0.42 8.94 -9.55
C TYR A 121 -1.74 8.77 -8.79
N GLU A 122 -2.71 9.69 -8.96
CA GLU A 122 -4.04 9.63 -8.38
C GLU A 122 -4.80 8.39 -8.85
N GLU A 123 -4.41 7.81 -9.99
CA GLU A 123 -4.91 6.51 -10.46
C GLU A 123 -4.65 5.36 -9.46
N LYS A 124 -3.73 5.51 -8.50
CA LYS A 124 -3.50 4.53 -7.42
C LYS A 124 -4.47 4.66 -6.23
N ILE A 125 -5.15 5.80 -6.05
CA ILE A 125 -5.78 6.16 -4.76
C ILE A 125 -7.24 5.68 -4.64
N GLU A 126 -7.87 5.22 -5.72
CA GLU A 126 -9.24 4.68 -5.68
C GLU A 126 -9.29 3.21 -5.20
N GLU A 127 -8.89 2.96 -3.95
CA GLU A 127 -9.07 1.65 -3.30
C GLU A 127 -10.34 1.66 -2.43
N GLU A 128 -11.42 1.06 -2.94
CA GLU A 128 -12.61 0.74 -2.14
C GLU A 128 -12.37 -0.49 -1.24
N CYS A 129 -11.86 -0.29 -0.02
CA CYS A 129 -11.61 -1.37 0.95
C CYS A 129 -12.88 -2.02 1.56
N LYS A 130 -14.09 -1.67 1.10
CA LYS A 130 -15.36 -2.05 1.73
C LYS A 130 -15.62 -3.56 1.69
N GLU A 131 -15.43 -4.20 0.53
CA GLU A 131 -15.71 -5.63 0.38
C GLU A 131 -14.73 -6.49 1.20
N GLU A 132 -13.47 -6.07 1.32
CA GLU A 132 -12.44 -6.76 2.11
C GLU A 132 -12.74 -6.71 3.60
N LEU A 133 -13.14 -5.53 4.08
CA LEU A 133 -13.53 -5.33 5.46
C LEU A 133 -14.79 -6.11 5.83
N GLN A 134 -15.77 -6.17 4.92
CA GLN A 134 -16.93 -7.06 5.07
C GLN A 134 -16.52 -8.53 5.10
N PHE A 135 -15.57 -8.94 4.25
CA PHE A 135 -15.05 -10.30 4.26
C PHE A 135 -14.36 -10.64 5.58
N ILE A 136 -13.51 -9.75 6.11
CA ILE A 136 -12.83 -9.94 7.40
C ILE A 136 -13.85 -10.04 8.55
N LYS A 137 -14.95 -9.26 8.49
CA LYS A 137 -16.03 -9.31 9.48
C LYS A 137 -16.66 -10.71 9.60
N ASN A 138 -16.65 -11.50 8.54
CA ASN A 138 -17.12 -12.89 8.59
C ASN A 138 -16.22 -13.81 9.42
N TYR A 139 -14.94 -13.45 9.63
CA TYR A 139 -13.96 -14.24 10.38
C TYR A 139 -13.75 -13.73 11.81
N LYS A 140 -13.93 -12.43 12.03
CA LYS A 140 -13.78 -11.81 13.34
C LYS A 140 -14.81 -10.70 13.48
N GLU A 141 -15.52 -10.69 14.60
CA GLU A 141 -16.46 -9.62 14.90
C GLU A 141 -15.67 -8.38 15.36
N PHE A 142 -15.88 -7.27 14.67
CA PHE A 142 -15.37 -5.94 15.03
C PHE A 142 -16.30 -4.88 14.44
N ASP A 143 -16.30 -3.70 15.06
CA ASP A 143 -17.05 -2.55 14.57
C ASP A 143 -16.34 -2.00 13.32
N LEU A 144 -17.06 -1.99 12.20
CA LEU A 144 -16.57 -1.39 10.97
C LEU A 144 -16.79 0.13 11.06
N PRO A 145 -15.77 0.96 10.79
CA PRO A 145 -15.99 2.38 10.61
C PRO A 145 -16.95 2.58 9.42
N VAL A 146 -17.79 3.62 9.48
CA VAL A 146 -18.66 3.98 8.37
C VAL A 146 -17.76 4.47 7.23
N LEU A 147 -17.70 3.67 6.15
CA LEU A 147 -16.94 4.03 4.96
C LEU A 147 -17.88 4.66 3.93
N GLU A 148 -17.58 5.88 3.53
CA GLU A 148 -18.21 6.52 2.37
C GLU A 148 -17.83 5.79 1.07
N ASP A 149 -18.63 5.95 0.01
CA ASP A 149 -18.41 5.28 -1.29
C ASP A 149 -17.10 5.71 -1.96
N SER A 150 -16.60 6.90 -1.65
CA SER A 150 -15.29 7.38 -2.08
C SER A 150 -14.42 7.73 -0.89
N PRO A 151 -13.11 7.45 -0.92
CA PRO A 151 -12.20 7.91 0.13
C PRO A 151 -12.19 9.44 0.17
N VAL A 152 -12.24 10.01 1.38
CA VAL A 152 -12.04 11.44 1.58
C VAL A 152 -10.54 11.73 1.46
N ILE A 153 -10.17 12.59 0.51
CA ILE A 153 -8.78 12.96 0.23
C ILE A 153 -8.57 14.42 0.65
N TYR A 154 -7.65 14.63 1.59
CA TYR A 154 -7.17 15.95 1.98
C TYR A 154 -5.73 16.12 1.51
N THR A 155 -5.43 17.31 1.00
CA THR A 155 -4.05 17.74 0.74
C THR A 155 -3.31 17.94 2.07
N TYR A 156 -1.98 17.87 2.01
CA TYR A 156 -1.14 18.16 3.18
C TYR A 156 -1.41 19.57 3.74
N GLU A 157 -1.62 20.56 2.86
CA GLU A 157 -1.91 21.94 3.26
C GLU A 157 -3.24 22.08 4.00
N GLU A 158 -4.29 21.39 3.55
CA GLU A 158 -5.58 21.33 4.26
C GLU A 158 -5.41 20.72 5.65
N CYS A 159 -4.67 19.61 5.77
CA CYS A 159 -4.36 19.00 7.07
C CYS A 159 -3.60 19.96 8.01
N VAL A 160 -2.63 20.72 7.49
CA VAL A 160 -1.92 21.75 8.27
C VAL A 160 -2.89 22.84 8.75
N ASN A 161 -3.82 23.26 7.89
CA ASN A 161 -4.80 24.29 8.26
C ASN A 161 -5.78 23.80 9.32
N PHE A 162 -6.27 22.56 9.23
CA PHE A 162 -7.10 21.96 10.29
C PHE A 162 -6.39 21.95 11.65
N LEU A 163 -5.11 21.58 11.68
CA LEU A 163 -4.34 21.60 12.92
C LEU A 163 -4.12 23.03 13.45
N LYS A 164 -3.93 24.03 12.57
CA LYS A 164 -3.82 25.44 12.97
C LYS A 164 -5.12 25.98 13.55
N GLU A 165 -6.28 25.63 13.00
CA GLU A 165 -7.60 26.02 13.52
C GLU A 165 -7.81 25.52 14.96
N GLU A 166 -7.21 24.36 15.29
CA GLU A 166 -7.20 23.78 16.63
C GLU A 166 -6.11 24.36 17.55
N ASN A 167 -5.41 25.41 17.11
CA ASN A 167 -4.27 26.00 17.82
C ASN A 167 -3.09 25.04 18.03
N ILE A 168 -2.97 23.99 17.20
CA ILE A 168 -1.82 23.10 17.19
C ILE A 168 -0.77 23.68 16.25
N LEU A 169 0.41 23.98 16.80
CA LEU A 169 1.54 24.46 16.01
C LEU A 169 2.06 23.33 15.12
N VAL A 170 2.10 23.61 13.81
CA VAL A 170 2.66 22.72 12.80
C VAL A 170 3.57 23.53 11.90
N ASN A 171 4.80 23.04 11.73
CA ASN A 171 5.68 23.54 10.69
C ASN A 171 5.27 22.90 9.34
N PRO A 172 4.87 23.67 8.33
CA PRO A 172 4.40 23.12 7.03
C PRO A 172 5.49 22.40 6.23
N LEU A 173 6.73 22.40 6.71
CA LEU A 173 7.86 21.70 6.08
C LEU A 173 8.30 20.46 6.88
N GLU A 174 7.61 20.11 7.96
CA GLU A 174 7.93 18.98 8.82
C GLU A 174 6.83 17.91 8.77
N ASP A 175 7.23 16.65 9.01
CA ASP A 175 6.29 15.55 9.05
C ASP A 175 5.35 15.65 10.26
N PHE A 176 4.12 15.15 10.09
CA PHE A 176 3.20 15.04 11.21
C PHE A 176 3.71 14.03 12.22
N ASN A 177 3.66 14.38 13.50
CA ASN A 177 3.90 13.43 14.57
C ASN A 177 2.63 12.64 14.92
N LYS A 178 2.80 11.56 15.68
CA LYS A 178 1.70 10.65 16.09
C LYS A 178 0.51 11.35 16.75
N SER A 179 0.75 12.42 17.51
CA SER A 179 -0.33 13.15 18.17
C SER A 179 -1.14 13.97 17.15
N GLN A 180 -0.46 14.59 16.19
CA GLN A 180 -1.07 15.34 15.11
C GLN A 180 -1.87 14.43 14.16
N GLU A 181 -1.31 13.28 13.79
CA GLU A 181 -2.02 12.26 12.99
C GLU A 181 -3.31 11.80 13.69
N LYS A 182 -3.26 11.54 14.99
CA LYS A 182 -4.43 11.12 15.76
C LYS A 182 -5.53 12.20 15.79
N GLU A 183 -5.15 13.46 15.94
CA GLU A 183 -6.10 14.58 15.95
C GLU A 183 -6.82 14.71 14.59
N LEU A 184 -6.06 14.62 13.49
CA LEU A 184 -6.60 14.68 12.12
C LEU A 184 -7.66 13.60 11.85
N VAL A 185 -7.49 12.40 12.40
CA VAL A 185 -8.45 11.30 12.20
C VAL A 185 -9.70 11.46 13.08
N THR A 186 -9.53 11.92 14.32
CA THR A 186 -10.62 11.93 15.31
C THR A 186 -11.72 12.95 14.97
N LYS A 187 -11.38 14.08 14.35
CA LYS A 187 -12.36 15.15 14.03
C LYS A 187 -13.00 15.08 12.65
N ASN A 188 -12.36 14.45 11.67
CA ASN A 188 -12.88 14.36 10.30
C ASN A 188 -13.87 13.20 10.10
N SER A 189 -14.67 12.89 11.11
CA SER A 189 -15.77 11.90 11.06
C SER A 189 -15.38 10.42 10.91
N PHE A 190 -14.12 10.04 11.11
CA PHE A 190 -13.75 8.63 11.23
C PHE A 190 -13.84 8.22 12.71
N THR A 191 -15.04 7.77 13.12
CA THR A 191 -15.23 7.14 14.43
C THR A 191 -14.55 5.77 14.40
N PHE A 192 -13.54 5.56 15.26
CA PHE A 192 -13.00 4.24 15.58
C PHE A 192 -13.86 3.53 16.63
#